data_AF-A0A034V9C6-F1
#
_entry.id   AF-A0A034V9C6-F1
#
_cell.length_a   1.000
_cell.length_b   1.000
_cell.length_c   1.000
_cell.angle_alpha   90.00
_cell.angle_beta   90.00
_cell.angle_gamma   90.00
#
_symmetry.space_group_name_H-M   'P 1'
#
loop_
_entity.id
_entity.type
_entity.pdbx_description
1 polymer ?
#
loop_
_entity_poly.entity_id
_entity_poly.type
_entity_poly.pdbx_seq_one_letter_code
_entity_poly.pdbx_strand_id
1 'polypeptide(L)'
;MIMYSLYNNFVVFSAYDKRSRLDSAFYNMLQWHCNYLKFELGGPYLLRQHASALLMAISSEPCSAKSNHMLSEMLNKCCSAWFYRATRSDVTEFSQTTLLSACLHVANWQIQRDEYKYFNEFITKYLRDFLLSASFRKCVNQLITSSVILRKSGDRRYVHTPLPNVGAVLLHEDGPQLIIPQAYSVFLLNTLWSHIELQMSRSHVAAHKPLLDALMTPPIAETFVQYLTLLSNNLNHYLCSNFYTKIEVQFVYKLLGCSELLQHFNSSQILQLVYNYLCCLGAEHILEIEQLFERIIFNTQYLNVSESALSKWKEIFVGLAQSHYIVVEPSNLSLTKSSHTSAILTRDWPYFFFKIILQNFIDNAPQKITVDFSERDILEMTLTLVTELEDSSSNLKIVTPTEELMYAMTAFMGPESEFLNEEIRPLLRKHLLRFYDKYQNYTFDLDKAVIGKCKFESLYSLFVDHFQATSYGDELFGSLVLVPMAQKYDSKWRRRMWSDYAPALCYLNCDESLLINGLVAYLEPAEQDESLIKAYALMLNTNEVRVGTIPYKIAKYHLEHFKKTTKN
;
A
#
# COMPACT_ATOMS: atom_id res chain seq x y z
N MET A 1 2.37 -25.39 0.00
CA MET A 1 1.08 -26.02 0.40
C MET A 1 1.29 -27.30 1.21
N ILE A 2 2.09 -28.27 0.77
CA ILE A 2 2.42 -29.45 1.61
C ILE A 2 3.26 -29.05 2.85
N MET A 3 4.12 -28.03 2.77
CA MET A 3 5.02 -27.66 3.87
C MET A 3 4.34 -26.96 5.07
N TYR A 4 3.27 -26.19 4.87
CA TYR A 4 2.53 -25.56 5.99
C TYR A 4 1.45 -26.49 6.55
N SER A 5 0.86 -27.37 5.73
CA SER A 5 -0.08 -28.39 6.21
C SER A 5 0.62 -29.50 7.01
N LEU A 6 1.89 -29.80 6.72
CA LEU A 6 2.71 -30.68 7.54
C LEU A 6 3.13 -30.05 8.88
N TYR A 7 3.18 -28.72 8.96
CA TYR A 7 3.64 -27.98 10.15
C TYR A 7 2.77 -28.22 11.39
N ASN A 8 1.45 -28.39 11.23
CA ASN A 8 0.52 -28.56 12.36
C ASN A 8 0.10 -30.02 12.63
N ASN A 9 0.44 -30.98 11.76
CA ASN A 9 0.02 -32.38 11.93
C ASN A 9 1.00 -33.25 12.75
N PHE A 10 2.09 -32.67 13.25
CA PHE A 10 3.15 -33.42 13.98
C PHE A 10 3.27 -33.08 15.48
N VAL A 11 2.26 -32.44 16.07
CA VAL A 11 2.21 -32.25 17.52
C VAL A 11 1.65 -33.51 18.17
N VAL A 12 2.34 -33.97 19.22
CA VAL A 12 2.11 -35.17 20.04
C VAL A 12 2.89 -36.41 19.58
N PHE A 13 4.21 -36.46 19.81
CA PHE A 13 4.88 -37.74 20.11
C PHE A 13 6.02 -37.59 21.12
N SER A 14 5.84 -38.29 22.25
CA SER A 14 6.83 -38.51 23.31
C SER A 14 7.80 -39.65 22.97
N ALA A 15 8.95 -39.63 23.66
CA ALA A 15 9.93 -40.71 23.93
C ALA A 15 11.26 -40.68 23.16
N TYR A 16 12.34 -40.51 23.93
CA TYR A 16 13.76 -40.48 23.55
C TYR A 16 14.22 -41.69 22.69
N ASP A 17 13.57 -42.85 22.81
CA ASP A 17 13.97 -44.10 22.15
C ASP A 17 13.51 -44.21 20.67
N LYS A 18 12.53 -43.38 20.26
CA LYS A 18 12.11 -43.26 18.84
C LYS A 18 12.95 -42.27 18.04
N ARG A 19 13.78 -41.44 18.70
CA ARG A 19 14.58 -40.38 18.06
C ARG A 19 15.75 -40.92 17.25
N SER A 20 16.49 -41.90 17.76
CA SER A 20 17.59 -42.56 17.03
C SER A 20 17.11 -43.22 15.74
N ARG A 21 15.87 -43.73 15.73
CA ARG A 21 15.21 -44.32 14.55
C ARG A 21 14.81 -43.26 13.52
N LEU A 22 14.35 -42.08 13.98
CA LEU A 22 13.99 -40.96 13.10
C LEU A 22 15.23 -40.33 12.46
N ASP A 23 16.30 -40.11 13.22
CA ASP A 23 17.56 -39.56 12.70
C ASP A 23 18.18 -40.50 11.65
N SER A 24 18.15 -41.81 11.91
CA SER A 24 18.61 -42.82 10.95
C SER A 24 17.74 -42.84 9.68
N ALA A 25 16.42 -42.72 9.82
CA ALA A 25 15.52 -42.61 8.67
C ALA A 25 15.78 -41.35 7.86
N PHE A 26 15.91 -40.19 8.51
CA PHE A 26 16.24 -38.91 7.87
C PHE A 26 17.61 -38.97 7.17
N TYR A 27 18.61 -39.57 7.81
CA TYR A 27 19.92 -39.78 7.21
C TYR A 27 19.84 -40.62 5.93
N ASN A 28 19.14 -41.76 5.96
CA ASN A 28 18.99 -42.65 4.80
C ASN A 28 18.23 -41.95 3.66
N MET A 29 17.17 -41.21 3.99
CA MET A 29 16.40 -40.45 3.01
C MET A 29 17.23 -39.32 2.39
N LEU A 30 18.00 -38.57 3.19
CA LEU A 30 18.90 -37.53 2.69
C LEU A 30 20.00 -38.12 1.81
N GLN A 31 20.60 -39.23 2.21
CA GLN A 31 21.62 -39.92 1.43
C GLN A 31 21.07 -40.36 0.06
N TRP A 32 19.83 -40.85 0.02
CA TRP A 32 19.15 -41.16 -1.23
C TRP A 32 18.98 -39.91 -2.10
N HIS A 33 18.45 -38.81 -1.55
CA HIS A 33 18.29 -37.57 -2.31
C HIS A 33 19.63 -36.99 -2.80
N CYS A 34 20.68 -37.06 -1.99
CA CYS A 34 22.02 -36.60 -2.37
C CYS A 34 22.54 -37.32 -3.63
N ASN A 35 22.29 -38.63 -3.72
CA ASN A 35 22.76 -39.47 -4.81
C ASN A 35 21.87 -39.41 -6.06
N TYR A 36 20.54 -39.36 -5.90
CA TYR A 36 19.60 -39.58 -7.00
C TYR A 36 18.84 -38.33 -7.46
N LEU A 37 18.85 -37.24 -6.69
CA LEU A 37 18.17 -36.00 -7.09
C LEU A 37 18.89 -35.37 -8.28
N LYS A 38 18.17 -35.22 -9.40
CA LYS A 38 18.61 -34.43 -10.57
C LYS A 38 18.20 -32.98 -10.39
N PHE A 39 19.19 -32.09 -10.38
CA PHE A 39 18.98 -30.66 -10.15
C PHE A 39 18.66 -29.91 -11.45
N GLU A 40 19.11 -30.42 -12.60
CA GLU A 40 18.97 -29.74 -13.89
C GLU A 40 17.50 -29.53 -14.32
N LEU A 41 17.31 -28.63 -15.28
CA LEU A 41 16.02 -28.31 -15.89
C LEU A 41 15.31 -29.60 -16.37
N GLY A 42 14.01 -29.74 -16.11
CA GLY A 42 13.25 -30.92 -16.50
C GLY A 42 13.49 -32.17 -15.62
N GLY A 43 14.28 -32.07 -14.55
CA GLY A 43 14.36 -33.13 -13.53
C GLY A 43 13.01 -33.38 -12.83
N PRO A 44 12.86 -34.46 -12.04
CA PRO A 44 11.57 -34.74 -11.38
C PRO A 44 11.20 -33.67 -10.35
N TYR A 45 10.15 -32.91 -10.63
CA TYR A 45 9.67 -31.80 -9.78
C TYR A 45 9.30 -32.27 -8.37
N LEU A 46 8.59 -33.40 -8.27
CA LEU A 46 8.17 -34.00 -6.99
C LEU A 46 9.35 -34.44 -6.12
N LEU A 47 10.44 -34.94 -6.71
CA LEU A 47 11.62 -35.35 -5.93
C LEU A 47 12.30 -34.14 -5.29
N ARG A 48 12.40 -33.03 -6.03
CA ARG A 48 12.95 -31.77 -5.50
C ARG A 48 12.09 -31.21 -4.38
N GLN A 49 10.76 -31.20 -4.55
CA GLN A 49 9.85 -30.79 -3.48
C GLN A 49 9.89 -31.69 -2.25
N HIS A 50 10.00 -33.00 -2.45
CA HIS A 50 10.13 -33.94 -1.34
C HIS A 50 11.44 -33.72 -0.59
N ALA A 51 12.56 -33.48 -1.28
CA ALA A 51 13.83 -33.11 -0.64
C ALA A 51 13.71 -31.80 0.15
N SER A 52 13.06 -30.77 -0.40
CA SER A 52 12.76 -29.53 0.34
C SER A 52 11.94 -29.79 1.60
N ALA A 53 10.88 -30.59 1.51
CA ALA A 53 10.02 -30.92 2.64
C ALA A 53 10.78 -31.69 3.73
N LEU A 54 11.66 -32.62 3.33
CA LEU A 54 12.54 -33.35 4.23
C LEU A 54 13.48 -32.42 5.00
N LEU A 55 14.14 -31.49 4.30
CA LEU A 55 15.01 -30.49 4.93
C LEU A 55 14.24 -29.63 5.94
N MET A 56 13.05 -29.14 5.56
CA MET A 56 12.22 -28.33 6.45
C MET A 56 11.76 -29.10 7.69
N ALA A 57 11.35 -30.36 7.51
CA ALA A 57 10.94 -31.24 8.61
C ALA A 57 12.09 -31.47 9.61
N ILE A 58 13.31 -31.72 9.11
CA ILE A 58 14.51 -31.87 9.95
C ILE A 58 14.79 -30.56 10.72
N SER A 59 14.59 -29.41 10.09
CA SER A 59 14.76 -28.10 10.73
C SER A 59 13.56 -27.60 11.57
N SER A 60 12.56 -28.44 11.84
CA SER A 60 11.35 -28.08 12.62
C SER A 60 11.32 -28.75 14.00
N GLU A 61 10.74 -28.09 15.01
CA GLU A 61 10.52 -28.69 16.34
C GLU A 61 9.30 -29.63 16.29
N PRO A 62 9.34 -30.86 16.87
CA PRO A 62 10.02 -31.24 18.11
C PRO A 62 11.30 -32.11 17.96
N CYS A 63 11.93 -32.16 16.78
CA CYS A 63 13.14 -32.97 16.55
C CYS A 63 14.45 -32.34 17.11
N SER A 64 14.36 -31.34 17.99
CA SER A 64 15.39 -30.31 18.22
C SER A 64 16.38 -30.51 19.39
N ALA A 65 16.46 -31.67 20.03
CA ALA A 65 17.36 -31.85 21.18
C ALA A 65 18.77 -32.37 20.77
N LYS A 66 19.69 -31.42 20.47
CA LYS A 66 21.10 -31.57 20.04
C LYS A 66 21.30 -32.25 18.68
N SER A 67 22.13 -31.65 17.83
CA SER A 67 22.38 -32.18 16.51
C SER A 67 23.12 -33.53 16.56
N ASN A 68 22.62 -34.49 15.80
CA ASN A 68 23.37 -35.68 15.46
C ASN A 68 24.47 -35.27 14.46
N HIS A 69 25.73 -35.33 14.86
CA HIS A 69 26.89 -34.95 14.03
C HIS A 69 26.82 -35.54 12.61
N MET A 70 26.47 -36.82 12.48
CA MET A 70 26.37 -37.50 11.19
C MET A 70 25.26 -36.92 10.31
N LEU A 71 24.16 -36.50 10.91
CA LEU A 71 23.06 -35.85 10.20
C LEU A 71 23.47 -34.44 9.75
N SER A 72 24.14 -33.67 10.61
CA SER A 72 24.66 -32.34 10.27
C SER A 72 25.68 -32.37 9.13
N GLU A 73 26.60 -33.34 9.13
CA GLU A 73 27.54 -33.55 8.02
C GLU A 73 26.84 -33.92 6.72
N MET A 74 25.85 -34.82 6.78
CA MET A 74 25.07 -35.21 5.61
C MET A 74 24.28 -34.01 5.05
N LEU A 75 23.67 -33.20 5.92
CA LEU A 75 22.98 -31.98 5.53
C LEU A 75 23.93 -31.00 4.83
N ASN A 76 25.10 -30.73 5.39
CA ASN A 76 26.11 -29.88 4.77
C ASN A 76 26.54 -30.43 3.39
N LYS A 77 26.81 -31.74 3.30
CA LYS A 77 27.17 -32.40 2.05
C LYS A 77 26.08 -32.24 0.97
N CYS A 78 24.81 -32.44 1.34
CA CYS A 78 23.69 -32.27 0.43
C CYS A 78 23.56 -30.81 -0.04
N CYS A 79 23.60 -29.85 0.88
CA CYS A 79 23.50 -28.42 0.57
C CYS A 79 24.64 -27.97 -0.35
N SER A 80 25.87 -28.36 -0.03
CA SER A 80 27.06 -28.06 -0.84
C SER A 80 26.97 -28.67 -2.24
N ALA A 81 26.54 -29.93 -2.36
CA ALA A 81 26.38 -30.60 -3.65
C ALA A 81 25.32 -29.93 -4.54
N TRP A 82 24.18 -29.53 -3.97
CA TRP A 82 23.10 -28.90 -4.74
C TRP A 82 23.42 -27.46 -5.13
N PHE A 83 24.05 -26.67 -4.26
CA PHE A 83 24.54 -25.33 -4.63
C PHE A 83 25.64 -25.39 -5.69
N TYR A 84 26.56 -26.34 -5.58
CA TYR A 84 27.58 -26.57 -6.60
C TYR A 84 26.98 -26.89 -7.98
N ARG A 85 25.90 -27.69 -8.02
CA ARG A 85 25.16 -27.94 -9.26
C ARG A 85 24.45 -26.68 -9.74
N ALA A 86 23.80 -25.93 -8.84
CA ALA A 86 23.12 -24.67 -9.15
C ALA A 86 24.06 -23.61 -9.76
N THR A 87 25.34 -23.58 -9.37
CA THR A 87 26.35 -22.69 -9.97
C THR A 87 26.59 -22.99 -11.45
N ARG A 88 26.34 -24.22 -11.91
CA ARG A 88 26.64 -24.69 -13.28
C ARG A 88 25.41 -24.87 -14.16
N SER A 89 24.26 -25.11 -13.57
CA SER A 89 22.98 -25.24 -14.28
C SER A 89 22.12 -24.00 -14.04
N ASP A 90 21.39 -23.55 -15.06
CA ASP A 90 20.45 -22.44 -14.91
C ASP A 90 19.37 -22.76 -13.86
N VAL A 91 19.14 -21.82 -12.93
CA VAL A 91 18.08 -21.88 -11.93
C VAL A 91 16.87 -21.12 -12.47
N THR A 92 15.89 -21.84 -13.02
CA THR A 92 14.72 -21.25 -13.69
C THR A 92 13.38 -21.86 -13.25
N GLU A 93 13.39 -22.93 -12.45
CA GLU A 93 12.18 -23.58 -11.96
C GLU A 93 11.96 -23.32 -10.47
N PHE A 94 10.70 -23.17 -10.09
CA PHE A 94 10.29 -22.95 -8.69
C PHE A 94 10.71 -24.09 -7.76
N SER A 95 10.78 -25.35 -8.24
CA SER A 95 11.28 -26.46 -7.42
C SER A 95 12.78 -26.37 -7.14
N GLN A 96 13.57 -25.78 -8.04
CA GLN A 96 15.00 -25.52 -7.80
C GLN A 96 15.16 -24.42 -6.75
N THR A 97 14.44 -23.30 -6.91
CA THR A 97 14.51 -22.18 -5.96
C THR A 97 14.00 -22.59 -4.56
N THR A 98 12.97 -23.44 -4.49
CA THR A 98 12.45 -24.01 -3.23
C THR A 98 13.48 -24.94 -2.57
N LEU A 99 14.18 -25.78 -3.33
CA LEU A 99 15.24 -26.64 -2.80
C LEU A 99 16.41 -25.83 -2.24
N LEU A 100 16.91 -24.86 -3.00
CA LEU A 100 18.00 -23.99 -2.57
C LEU A 100 17.61 -23.14 -1.35
N SER A 101 16.37 -22.64 -1.29
CA SER A 101 15.85 -21.95 -0.11
C SER A 101 15.78 -22.87 1.11
N ALA A 102 15.30 -24.10 0.97
CA ALA A 102 15.28 -25.06 2.08
C ALA A 102 16.69 -25.38 2.61
N CYS A 103 17.70 -25.46 1.75
CA CYS A 103 19.10 -25.57 2.17
C CYS A 103 19.57 -24.37 3.00
N LEU A 104 19.24 -23.14 2.58
CA LEU A 104 19.56 -21.93 3.33
C LEU A 104 18.84 -21.88 4.67
N HIS A 105 17.59 -22.35 4.73
CA HIS A 105 16.84 -22.45 5.98
C HIS A 105 17.52 -23.40 6.97
N VAL A 106 17.96 -24.58 6.51
CA VAL A 106 18.73 -25.53 7.35
C VAL A 106 20.04 -24.90 7.84
N ALA A 107 20.75 -24.18 6.97
CA ALA A 107 21.96 -23.47 7.36
C ALA A 107 21.66 -22.41 8.44
N ASN A 108 20.61 -21.60 8.27
CA ASN A 108 20.14 -20.62 9.26
C ASN A 108 19.80 -21.27 10.61
N TRP A 109 19.08 -22.38 10.56
CA TRP A 109 18.69 -23.15 11.74
C TRP A 109 19.91 -23.67 12.52
N GLN A 110 20.95 -24.16 11.84
CA GLN A 110 22.20 -24.56 12.48
C GLN A 110 22.98 -23.38 13.06
N ILE A 111 23.04 -22.27 12.31
CA ILE A 111 23.68 -21.03 12.79
C ILE A 111 22.99 -20.55 14.06
N GLN A 112 21.66 -20.61 14.13
CA GLN A 112 20.87 -20.17 15.27
C GLN A 112 21.21 -20.90 16.58
N ARG A 113 21.79 -22.10 16.48
CA ARG A 113 22.20 -22.96 17.61
C ARG A 113 23.70 -22.94 17.91
N ASP A 114 24.42 -21.98 17.33
CA ASP A 114 25.87 -21.82 17.49
C ASP A 114 26.70 -22.99 16.94
N GLU A 115 26.10 -23.81 16.06
CA GLU A 115 26.75 -24.93 15.39
C GLU A 115 27.34 -24.53 14.03
N TYR A 116 27.86 -23.31 13.94
CA TYR A 116 28.34 -22.68 12.69
C TYR A 116 29.44 -23.50 11.97
N LYS A 117 30.21 -24.29 12.72
CA LYS A 117 31.35 -25.06 12.21
C LYS A 117 30.97 -26.02 11.09
N TYR A 118 29.78 -26.62 11.15
CA TYR A 118 29.34 -27.60 10.16
C TYR A 118 29.02 -27.00 8.79
N PHE A 119 28.64 -25.71 8.73
CA PHE A 119 28.21 -25.06 7.49
C PHE A 119 29.19 -23.96 7.02
N ASN A 120 30.33 -23.80 7.69
CA ASN A 120 31.30 -22.75 7.33
C ASN A 120 31.86 -22.91 5.90
N GLU A 121 32.20 -24.14 5.48
CA GLU A 121 32.66 -24.39 4.10
C GLU A 121 31.55 -24.11 3.07
N PHE A 122 30.31 -24.52 3.38
CA PHE A 122 29.15 -24.23 2.55
C PHE A 122 28.98 -22.72 2.30
N ILE A 123 29.03 -21.92 3.36
CA ILE A 123 28.81 -20.47 3.30
C ILE A 123 29.95 -19.75 2.57
N THR A 124 31.20 -20.04 2.96
CA THR A 124 32.38 -19.30 2.47
C THR A 124 32.74 -19.63 1.03
N LYS A 125 32.45 -20.86 0.58
CA LYS A 125 32.81 -21.35 -0.76
C LYS A 125 31.59 -21.53 -1.64
N TYR A 126 30.73 -22.50 -1.36
CA TYR A 126 29.67 -22.92 -2.29
C TYR A 126 28.57 -21.86 -2.49
N LEU A 127 28.12 -21.23 -1.40
CA LEU A 127 27.15 -20.15 -1.46
C LEU A 127 27.74 -18.91 -2.16
N ARG A 128 28.95 -18.51 -1.79
CA ARG A 128 29.64 -17.38 -2.42
C ARG A 128 29.86 -17.60 -3.92
N ASP A 129 30.33 -18.77 -4.33
CA ASP A 129 30.55 -19.11 -5.73
C ASP A 129 29.24 -19.10 -6.52
N PHE A 130 28.13 -19.53 -5.90
CA PHE A 130 26.81 -19.43 -6.51
C PHE A 130 26.38 -17.97 -6.71
N LEU A 131 26.56 -17.09 -5.71
CA LEU A 131 26.21 -15.67 -5.82
C LEU A 131 27.01 -14.96 -6.93
N LEU A 132 28.27 -15.35 -7.14
CA LEU A 132 29.11 -14.80 -8.21
C LEU A 132 28.85 -15.43 -9.58
N SER A 133 27.98 -16.44 -9.66
CA SER A 133 27.75 -17.20 -10.88
C SER A 133 26.81 -16.51 -11.88
N ALA A 134 26.94 -16.85 -13.16
CA ALA A 134 26.00 -16.44 -14.19
C ALA A 134 24.58 -17.02 -13.97
N SER A 135 24.49 -18.20 -13.33
CA SER A 135 23.21 -18.84 -13.01
C SER A 135 22.39 -18.02 -12.02
N PHE A 136 23.04 -17.53 -10.94
CA PHE A 136 22.36 -16.66 -9.98
C PHE A 136 21.90 -15.35 -10.62
N ARG A 137 22.73 -14.73 -11.47
CA ARG A 137 22.34 -13.52 -12.22
C ARG A 137 21.08 -13.76 -13.07
N LYS A 138 20.98 -14.89 -13.77
CA LYS A 138 19.76 -15.26 -14.51
C LYS A 138 18.55 -15.43 -13.59
N CYS A 139 18.74 -16.06 -12.43
CA CYS A 139 17.69 -16.22 -11.41
C CYS A 139 17.19 -14.86 -10.88
N VAL A 140 18.08 -13.90 -10.65
CA VAL A 140 17.72 -12.54 -10.24
C VAL A 140 16.98 -11.80 -11.37
N ASN A 141 17.45 -11.91 -12.62
CA ASN A 141 16.79 -11.27 -13.77
C ASN A 141 15.33 -11.75 -13.97
N GLN A 142 14.99 -12.94 -13.49
CA GLN A 142 13.62 -13.43 -13.50
C GLN A 142 12.71 -12.73 -12.49
N LEU A 143 13.24 -12.00 -11.49
CA LEU A 143 12.47 -11.33 -10.44
C LEU A 143 11.33 -10.48 -11.00
N ILE A 144 11.64 -9.58 -11.95
CA ILE A 144 10.63 -8.69 -12.55
C ILE A 144 9.58 -9.50 -13.31
N THR A 145 10.00 -10.48 -14.11
CA THR A 145 9.08 -11.29 -14.92
C THR A 145 8.25 -12.27 -14.08
N SER A 146 8.75 -12.70 -12.92
CA SER A 146 8.11 -13.68 -12.04
C SER A 146 7.34 -13.06 -10.88
N SER A 147 7.55 -11.77 -10.61
CA SER A 147 6.85 -11.04 -9.56
C SER A 147 5.35 -11.19 -9.71
N VAL A 148 4.68 -11.45 -8.59
CA VAL A 148 3.22 -11.57 -8.56
C VAL A 148 2.60 -10.21 -8.27
N ILE A 149 3.20 -9.43 -7.38
CA ILE A 149 2.67 -8.12 -6.96
C ILE A 149 2.86 -7.00 -8.00
N LEU A 150 3.70 -7.21 -9.04
CA LEU A 150 3.80 -6.31 -10.21
C LEU A 150 2.76 -6.59 -11.31
N ARG A 151 2.00 -7.69 -11.20
CA ARG A 151 1.05 -8.09 -12.26
C ARG A 151 -0.29 -7.42 -12.07
N LYS A 152 -0.98 -7.19 -13.19
CA LYS A 152 -2.39 -6.75 -13.16
C LYS A 152 -3.27 -7.92 -12.74
N SER A 153 -4.18 -7.70 -11.78
CA SER A 153 -5.21 -8.66 -11.41
C SER A 153 -6.35 -8.59 -12.43
N GLY A 154 -6.87 -9.76 -12.82
CA GLY A 154 -8.05 -9.89 -13.68
C GLY A 154 -8.92 -11.04 -13.21
N ASP A 155 -10.22 -10.81 -13.12
CA ASP A 155 -11.20 -11.84 -12.78
C ASP A 155 -11.35 -12.82 -13.95
N ARG A 156 -11.08 -14.10 -13.69
CA ARG A 156 -11.18 -15.18 -14.70
C ARG A 156 -12.33 -16.14 -14.46
N ARG A 157 -13.30 -15.82 -13.59
CA ARG A 157 -14.47 -16.67 -13.30
C ARG A 157 -15.20 -17.17 -14.56
N TYR A 158 -15.17 -16.38 -15.63
CA TYR A 158 -15.95 -16.63 -16.85
C TYR A 158 -15.10 -16.72 -18.12
N VAL A 159 -13.77 -16.80 -18.02
CA VAL A 159 -12.85 -16.81 -19.17
C VAL A 159 -11.98 -18.07 -19.07
N HIS A 160 -12.19 -19.00 -20.01
CA HIS A 160 -11.69 -20.39 -20.06
C HIS A 160 -10.22 -20.67 -19.64
N THR A 161 -10.01 -21.96 -19.25
CA THR A 161 -8.81 -22.75 -18.89
C THR A 161 -7.54 -22.06 -18.31
N PRO A 162 -6.97 -22.60 -17.21
CA PRO A 162 -5.78 -22.03 -16.59
C PRO A 162 -4.59 -21.99 -17.55
N LEU A 163 -3.94 -20.82 -17.64
CA LEU A 163 -2.71 -20.68 -18.42
C LEU A 163 -1.51 -21.17 -17.60
N PRO A 164 -0.56 -21.88 -18.21
CA PRO A 164 0.53 -22.56 -17.51
C PRO A 164 1.55 -21.65 -16.82
N ASN A 165 1.49 -20.31 -16.96
CA ASN A 165 2.62 -19.44 -16.55
C ASN A 165 2.29 -18.01 -16.07
N VAL A 166 1.07 -17.70 -15.61
CA VAL A 166 0.76 -16.33 -15.20
C VAL A 166 -0.05 -16.24 -13.92
N GLY A 167 0.38 -15.34 -13.01
CA GLY A 167 -0.29 -14.84 -11.79
C GLY A 167 -1.76 -14.45 -11.94
N ALA A 168 -2.62 -15.42 -12.20
CA ALA A 168 -4.06 -15.28 -12.27
C ALA A 168 -4.66 -15.75 -10.95
N VAL A 169 -5.71 -15.05 -10.51
CA VAL A 169 -6.55 -15.46 -9.38
C VAL A 169 -7.77 -16.19 -9.96
N LEU A 170 -7.84 -17.51 -9.76
CA LEU A 170 -9.03 -18.31 -10.04
C LEU A 170 -9.96 -18.20 -8.84
N LEU A 171 -11.11 -17.54 -9.00
CA LEU A 171 -12.14 -17.51 -7.95
C LEU A 171 -13.01 -18.77 -8.12
N HIS A 172 -12.82 -19.76 -7.25
CA HIS A 172 -13.67 -20.96 -7.15
C HIS A 172 -14.78 -20.76 -6.09
N GLU A 173 -15.77 -21.66 -6.04
CA GLU A 173 -16.79 -21.69 -4.97
C GLU A 173 -16.18 -21.78 -3.55
N ASP A 174 -14.98 -22.35 -3.44
CA ASP A 174 -14.19 -22.44 -2.19
C ASP A 174 -13.16 -21.31 -1.99
N GLY A 175 -13.15 -20.29 -2.86
CA GLY A 175 -12.31 -19.09 -2.73
C GLY A 175 -11.25 -18.87 -3.83
N PRO A 176 -10.47 -17.78 -3.74
CA PRO A 176 -9.46 -17.39 -4.72
C PRO A 176 -8.18 -18.24 -4.63
N GLN A 177 -7.81 -18.92 -5.73
CA GLN A 177 -6.52 -19.60 -5.91
C GLN A 177 -5.59 -18.74 -6.77
N LEU A 178 -4.38 -18.45 -6.30
CA LEU A 178 -3.36 -17.72 -7.05
C LEU A 178 -2.42 -18.69 -7.79
N ILE A 179 -2.27 -18.51 -9.09
CA ILE A 179 -1.34 -19.32 -9.90
C ILE A 179 0.06 -18.69 -9.81
N ILE A 180 0.98 -19.31 -9.07
CA ILE A 180 2.39 -18.86 -9.01
C ILE A 180 3.09 -19.23 -10.33
N PRO A 181 3.89 -18.32 -10.93
CA PRO A 181 4.66 -18.63 -12.14
C PRO A 181 5.63 -19.80 -11.95
N GLN A 182 5.90 -20.56 -13.01
CA GLN A 182 6.81 -21.71 -12.97
C GLN A 182 8.24 -21.32 -12.55
N ALA A 183 8.65 -20.09 -12.83
CA ALA A 183 9.85 -19.45 -12.29
C ALA A 183 9.40 -18.46 -11.21
N TYR A 184 9.71 -18.70 -9.94
CA TYR A 184 9.45 -17.75 -8.85
C TYR A 184 10.70 -17.63 -7.97
N SER A 185 11.51 -16.62 -8.24
CA SER A 185 12.84 -16.44 -7.63
C SER A 185 12.79 -15.76 -6.26
N VAL A 186 11.72 -15.00 -5.99
CA VAL A 186 11.50 -14.28 -4.72
C VAL A 186 11.67 -15.19 -3.51
N PHE A 187 11.20 -16.44 -3.56
CA PHE A 187 11.32 -17.39 -2.46
C PHE A 187 12.79 -17.62 -2.06
N LEU A 188 13.67 -17.84 -3.04
CA LEU A 188 15.10 -18.00 -2.81
C LEU A 188 15.75 -16.69 -2.34
N LEU A 189 15.42 -15.57 -2.99
CA LEU A 189 15.99 -14.26 -2.69
C LEU A 189 15.65 -13.80 -1.28
N ASN A 190 14.42 -14.01 -0.82
CA ASN A 190 13.98 -13.67 0.53
C ASN A 190 14.76 -14.46 1.60
N THR A 191 14.95 -15.76 1.39
CA THR A 191 15.69 -16.62 2.32
C THR A 191 17.19 -16.30 2.32
N LEU A 192 17.75 -15.99 1.15
CA LEU A 192 19.13 -15.52 1.02
C LEU A 192 19.34 -14.24 1.81
N TRP A 193 18.42 -13.27 1.68
CA TRP A 193 18.51 -12.01 2.41
C TRP A 193 18.42 -12.22 3.93
N SER A 194 17.49 -13.06 4.39
CA SER A 194 17.42 -13.47 5.81
C SER A 194 18.69 -14.15 6.31
N HIS A 195 19.35 -14.96 5.47
CA HIS A 195 20.62 -15.58 5.83
C HIS A 195 21.70 -14.53 6.07
N ILE A 196 21.77 -13.51 5.21
CA ILE A 196 22.72 -12.41 5.34
C ILE A 196 22.44 -11.58 6.60
N GLU A 197 21.18 -11.23 6.87
CA GLU A 197 20.77 -10.52 8.10
C GLU A 197 21.13 -11.30 9.37
N LEU A 198 20.87 -12.61 9.38
CA LEU A 198 21.22 -13.49 10.49
C LEU A 198 22.74 -13.55 10.71
N GLN A 199 23.53 -13.58 9.63
CA GLN A 199 24.98 -13.50 9.72
C GLN A 199 25.41 -12.16 10.33
N MET A 200 24.89 -11.03 9.81
CA MET A 200 25.21 -9.68 10.29
C MET A 200 24.93 -9.49 11.77
N SER A 201 23.82 -10.01 12.28
CA SER A 201 23.44 -9.89 13.71
C SER A 201 24.32 -10.68 14.67
N ARG A 202 25.02 -11.74 14.21
CA ARG A 202 25.73 -12.68 15.09
C ARG A 202 27.25 -12.54 15.09
N SER A 203 27.83 -11.74 14.21
CA SER A 203 29.28 -11.80 13.94
C SER A 203 29.95 -10.44 13.79
N HIS A 204 31.21 -10.33 14.22
CA HIS A 204 31.98 -9.10 14.18
C HIS A 204 32.32 -8.72 12.73
N VAL A 205 31.59 -7.72 12.18
CA VAL A 205 31.81 -6.79 11.04
C VAL A 205 32.73 -7.20 9.85
N ALA A 206 33.89 -7.82 10.05
CA ALA A 206 34.90 -8.02 9.01
C ALA A 206 34.71 -9.24 8.09
N ALA A 207 33.99 -10.30 8.51
CA ALA A 207 33.82 -11.52 7.70
C ALA A 207 32.55 -11.51 6.80
N HIS A 208 31.75 -10.44 6.85
CA HIS A 208 30.36 -10.42 6.31
C HIS A 208 30.21 -9.61 5.01
N LYS A 209 31.16 -8.72 4.75
CA LYS A 209 31.26 -7.96 3.51
C LYS A 209 31.23 -8.82 2.23
N PRO A 210 31.92 -9.99 2.14
CA PRO A 210 32.05 -10.68 0.86
C PRO A 210 30.76 -11.31 0.32
N LEU A 211 29.77 -11.63 1.17
CA LEU A 211 28.47 -12.15 0.71
C LEU A 211 27.53 -11.02 0.29
N LEU A 212 27.50 -9.92 1.06
CA LEU A 212 26.76 -8.73 0.68
C LEU A 212 27.34 -8.12 -0.61
N ASP A 213 28.66 -7.97 -0.71
CA ASP A 213 29.35 -7.51 -1.91
C ASP A 213 29.03 -8.40 -3.14
N ALA A 214 28.91 -9.71 -2.94
CA ALA A 214 28.52 -10.65 -4.00
C ALA A 214 27.04 -10.49 -4.41
N LEU A 215 26.15 -10.16 -3.47
CA LEU A 215 24.74 -9.90 -3.74
C LEU A 215 24.51 -8.50 -4.33
N MET A 216 25.39 -7.55 -4.04
CA MET A 216 25.32 -6.16 -4.48
C MET A 216 26.23 -5.87 -5.68
N THR A 217 26.60 -6.90 -6.46
CA THR A 217 27.30 -6.66 -7.72
C THR A 217 26.45 -5.74 -8.63
N PRO A 218 27.06 -4.84 -9.42
CA PRO A 218 26.32 -3.85 -10.21
C PRO A 218 25.12 -4.39 -11.02
N PRO A 219 25.24 -5.51 -11.77
CA PRO A 219 24.11 -6.02 -12.56
C PRO A 219 22.95 -6.58 -11.71
N ILE A 220 23.25 -7.05 -10.50
CA ILE A 220 22.24 -7.56 -9.57
C ILE A 220 21.53 -6.38 -8.90
N ALA A 221 22.30 -5.39 -8.42
CA ALA A 221 21.78 -4.16 -7.86
C ALA A 221 20.87 -3.42 -8.85
N GLU A 222 21.28 -3.29 -10.12
CA GLU A 222 20.45 -2.70 -11.19
C GLU A 222 19.09 -3.40 -11.33
N THR A 223 19.04 -4.73 -11.19
CA THR A 223 17.79 -5.49 -11.28
C THR A 223 16.87 -5.22 -10.07
N PHE A 224 17.44 -5.13 -8.86
CA PHE A 224 16.67 -4.76 -7.67
C PHE A 224 16.17 -3.31 -7.74
N VAL A 225 17.01 -2.39 -8.24
CA VAL A 225 16.61 -0.99 -8.45
C VAL A 225 15.44 -0.93 -9.44
N GLN A 226 15.56 -1.58 -10.61
CA GLN A 226 14.49 -1.64 -11.60
C GLN A 226 13.20 -2.25 -11.02
N TYR A 227 13.31 -3.31 -10.23
CA TYR A 227 12.18 -3.95 -9.56
C TYR A 227 11.46 -2.98 -8.61
N LEU A 228 12.20 -2.29 -7.74
CA LEU A 228 11.63 -1.29 -6.82
C LEU A 228 11.04 -0.07 -7.56
N THR A 229 11.69 0.41 -8.63
CA THR A 229 11.15 1.48 -9.48
C THR A 229 9.80 1.08 -10.10
N LEU A 230 9.67 -0.16 -10.57
CA LEU A 230 8.42 -0.67 -11.11
C LEU A 230 7.33 -0.78 -10.03
N LEU A 231 7.68 -1.21 -8.81
CA LEU A 231 6.76 -1.28 -7.68
C LEU A 231 6.23 0.09 -7.29
N SER A 232 7.07 1.14 -7.35
CA SER A 232 6.66 2.50 -7.02
C SER A 232 5.45 2.98 -7.85
N ASN A 233 5.26 2.46 -9.07
CA ASN A 233 4.16 2.86 -9.96
C ASN A 233 3.09 1.78 -10.16
N ASN A 234 3.47 0.50 -10.11
CA ASN A 234 2.63 -0.62 -10.56
C ASN A 234 2.32 -1.64 -9.47
N LEU A 235 2.52 -1.30 -8.19
CA LEU A 235 2.21 -2.19 -7.07
C LEU A 235 0.72 -2.56 -7.06
N ASN A 236 0.43 -3.85 -7.12
CA ASN A 236 -0.93 -4.37 -7.05
C ASN A 236 -1.35 -4.64 -5.61
N HIS A 237 -1.99 -3.65 -4.99
CA HIS A 237 -2.49 -3.74 -3.61
C HIS A 237 -3.46 -4.90 -3.38
N TYR A 238 -4.24 -5.29 -4.40
CA TYR A 238 -5.17 -6.43 -4.28
C TYR A 238 -4.38 -7.74 -4.17
N LEU A 239 -3.38 -7.95 -5.02
CA LEU A 239 -2.57 -9.16 -4.97
C LEU A 239 -1.73 -9.22 -3.70
N CYS A 240 -1.24 -8.08 -3.18
CA CYS A 240 -0.49 -8.04 -1.92
C CYS A 240 -1.27 -8.60 -0.71
N SER A 241 -2.60 -8.50 -0.72
CA SER A 241 -3.45 -9.09 0.34
C SER A 241 -3.45 -10.62 0.34
N ASN A 242 -2.96 -11.26 -0.72
CA ASN A 242 -3.01 -12.69 -0.86
C ASN A 242 -1.94 -13.38 -0.01
N PHE A 243 -2.31 -14.47 0.66
CA PHE A 243 -1.36 -15.28 1.43
C PHE A 243 -0.09 -15.70 0.66
N TYR A 244 -0.21 -16.02 -0.64
CA TYR A 244 0.92 -16.47 -1.45
C TYR A 244 1.94 -15.36 -1.74
N THR A 245 1.58 -14.08 -1.66
CA THR A 245 2.48 -12.95 -1.92
C THR A 245 3.18 -12.43 -0.66
N LYS A 246 2.87 -12.96 0.53
CA LYS A 246 3.47 -12.51 1.80
C LYS A 246 5.00 -12.54 1.77
N ILE A 247 5.59 -13.57 1.17
CA ILE A 247 7.05 -13.68 1.06
C ILE A 247 7.65 -12.60 0.16
N GLU A 248 6.91 -12.14 -0.85
CA GLU A 248 7.32 -11.06 -1.74
C GLU A 248 7.21 -9.70 -1.06
N VAL A 249 6.13 -9.49 -0.29
CA VAL A 249 5.96 -8.31 0.55
C VAL A 249 7.12 -8.22 1.56
N GLN A 250 7.41 -9.29 2.30
CA GLN A 250 8.56 -9.35 3.20
C GLN A 250 9.90 -9.11 2.50
N PHE A 251 10.06 -9.63 1.29
CA PHE A 251 11.28 -9.39 0.51
C PHE A 251 11.43 -7.91 0.14
N VAL A 252 10.34 -7.23 -0.26
CA VAL A 252 10.35 -5.78 -0.53
C VAL A 252 10.73 -5.01 0.73
N TYR A 253 10.21 -5.38 1.90
CA TYR A 253 10.61 -4.75 3.17
C TYR A 253 12.13 -4.81 3.41
N LYS A 254 12.73 -5.97 3.19
CA LYS A 254 14.17 -6.17 3.35
C LYS A 254 15.00 -5.34 2.38
N LEU A 255 14.55 -5.24 1.12
CA LEU A 255 15.17 -4.35 0.14
C LEU A 255 15.10 -2.88 0.56
N LEU A 256 13.95 -2.44 1.10
CA LEU A 256 13.79 -1.09 1.66
C LEU A 256 14.66 -0.88 2.92
N GLY A 257 15.03 -1.94 3.63
CA GLY A 257 15.96 -1.88 4.75
C GLY A 257 17.42 -1.61 4.34
N CYS A 258 17.78 -1.85 3.07
CA CYS A 258 19.15 -1.79 2.56
C CYS A 258 19.56 -0.36 2.15
N SER A 259 20.41 0.28 2.94
CA SER A 259 20.89 1.64 2.66
C SER A 259 21.66 1.77 1.34
N GLU A 260 22.48 0.77 0.99
CA GLU A 260 23.24 0.72 -0.27
C GLU A 260 22.33 0.73 -1.50
N LEU A 261 21.19 0.04 -1.43
CA LEU A 261 20.21 0.02 -2.51
C LEU A 261 19.44 1.35 -2.60
N LEU A 262 19.09 1.94 -1.46
CA LEU A 262 18.37 3.21 -1.40
C LEU A 262 19.18 4.39 -1.94
N GLN A 263 20.52 4.35 -1.91
CA GLN A 263 21.38 5.38 -2.51
C GLN A 263 21.16 5.58 -4.02
N HIS A 264 20.58 4.59 -4.72
CA HIS A 264 20.25 4.70 -6.13
C HIS A 264 18.95 5.48 -6.41
N PHE A 265 18.22 5.89 -5.37
CA PHE A 265 16.95 6.59 -5.48
C PHE A 265 17.03 8.00 -4.89
N ASN A 266 16.27 8.92 -5.49
CA ASN A 266 16.06 10.24 -4.91
C ASN A 266 15.03 10.17 -3.76
N SER A 267 15.07 11.12 -2.82
CA SER A 267 14.12 11.16 -1.68
C SER A 267 12.65 11.07 -2.11
N SER A 268 12.28 11.75 -3.20
CA SER A 268 10.92 11.68 -3.77
C SER A 268 10.50 10.27 -4.21
N GLN A 269 11.42 9.51 -4.81
CA GLN A 269 11.15 8.15 -5.30
C GLN A 269 11.03 7.17 -4.14
N ILE A 270 11.86 7.32 -3.11
CA ILE A 270 11.81 6.52 -1.88
C ILE A 270 10.48 6.78 -1.17
N LEU A 271 10.09 8.04 -1.02
CA LEU A 271 8.83 8.43 -0.38
C LEU A 271 7.63 7.82 -1.12
N GLN A 272 7.59 7.91 -2.45
CA GLN A 272 6.53 7.32 -3.26
C GLN A 272 6.45 5.79 -3.11
N LEU A 273 7.61 5.11 -3.18
CA LEU A 273 7.69 3.67 -3.07
C LEU A 273 7.19 3.19 -1.71
N VAL A 274 7.65 3.82 -0.63
CA VAL A 274 7.32 3.44 0.75
C VAL A 274 5.87 3.76 1.06
N TYR A 275 5.36 4.90 0.58
CA TYR A 275 3.95 5.24 0.70
C TYR A 275 3.05 4.17 0.08
N ASN A 276 3.35 3.75 -1.16
CA ASN A 276 2.59 2.73 -1.85
C ASN A 276 2.72 1.36 -1.17
N TYR A 277 3.91 1.02 -0.68
CA TYR A 277 4.17 -0.21 0.06
C TYR A 277 3.39 -0.29 1.37
N LEU A 278 3.34 0.80 2.15
CA LEU A 278 2.56 0.88 3.40
C LEU A 278 1.08 0.57 3.18
N CYS A 279 0.51 1.01 2.07
CA CYS A 279 -0.87 0.74 1.68
C CYS A 279 -1.14 -0.73 1.26
N CYS A 280 -0.16 -1.62 1.41
CA CYS A 280 -0.29 -3.07 1.21
C CYS A 280 -0.17 -3.88 2.49
N LEU A 281 0.25 -3.25 3.59
CA LEU A 281 0.59 -3.95 4.83
C LEU A 281 -0.64 -4.20 5.67
N GLY A 282 -0.88 -5.48 5.98
CA GLY A 282 -1.91 -5.92 6.94
C GLY A 282 -1.41 -5.93 8.39
N ALA A 283 -2.31 -6.29 9.31
CA ALA A 283 -2.07 -6.33 10.76
C ALA A 283 -0.80 -7.09 11.20
N GLU A 284 -0.42 -8.13 10.46
CA GLU A 284 0.78 -8.92 10.75
C GLU A 284 2.10 -8.14 10.57
N HIS A 285 2.06 -6.99 9.89
CA HIS A 285 3.24 -6.18 9.56
C HIS A 285 3.32 -4.87 10.35
N ILE A 286 2.77 -4.83 11.57
CA ILE A 286 2.68 -3.58 12.37
C ILE A 286 4.07 -3.02 12.71
N LEU A 287 5.04 -3.90 13.01
CA LEU A 287 6.41 -3.49 13.33
C LEU A 287 7.10 -2.89 12.11
N GLU A 288 6.85 -3.43 10.91
CA GLU A 288 7.36 -2.88 9.65
C GLU A 288 6.76 -1.49 9.37
N ILE A 289 5.46 -1.29 9.65
CA ILE A 289 4.81 0.02 9.52
C ILE A 289 5.48 1.04 10.46
N GLU A 290 5.66 0.70 11.73
CA GLU A 290 6.30 1.56 12.72
C GLU A 290 7.72 1.96 12.29
N GLN A 291 8.52 1.00 11.81
CA GLN A 291 9.88 1.25 11.34
C GLN A 291 9.92 2.13 10.08
N LEU A 292 9.01 1.93 9.13
CA LEU A 292 8.94 2.76 7.92
C LEU A 292 8.42 4.18 8.21
N PHE A 293 7.50 4.31 9.16
CA PHE A 293 7.04 5.59 9.67
C PHE A 293 8.19 6.40 10.28
N GLU A 294 9.02 5.77 11.11
CA GLU A 294 10.17 6.46 11.73
C GLU A 294 11.30 6.77 10.73
N ARG A 295 11.64 5.82 9.87
CA ARG A 295 12.82 5.94 9.00
C ARG A 295 12.58 6.83 7.77
N ILE A 296 11.34 6.88 7.27
CA ILE A 296 11.07 7.45 5.94
C ILE A 296 9.91 8.45 5.97
N ILE A 297 8.70 8.04 6.41
CA ILE A 297 7.52 8.92 6.30
C ILE A 297 7.62 10.14 7.22
N PHE A 298 7.82 9.94 8.53
CA PHE A 298 7.91 11.02 9.52
C PHE A 298 9.37 11.36 9.82
N ASN A 299 10.12 11.71 8.77
CA ASN A 299 11.54 11.99 8.87
C ASN A 299 11.91 13.29 8.13
N THR A 300 12.73 14.12 8.76
CA THR A 300 13.15 15.44 8.26
C THR A 300 13.98 15.39 6.98
N GLN A 301 14.51 14.22 6.62
CA GLN A 301 15.19 13.99 5.34
C GLN A 301 14.22 13.98 4.14
N TYR A 302 12.94 13.69 4.39
CA TYR A 302 11.92 13.55 3.34
C TYR A 302 10.82 14.60 3.43
N LEU A 303 10.51 15.11 4.62
CA LEU A 303 9.48 16.15 4.85
C LEU A 303 10.10 17.40 5.48
N ASN A 304 9.67 18.59 5.06
CA ASN A 304 10.17 19.86 5.58
C ASN A 304 9.35 20.35 6.78
N VAL A 305 9.30 19.52 7.83
CA VAL A 305 8.53 19.77 9.06
C VAL A 305 9.46 19.64 10.27
N SER A 306 9.13 20.34 11.37
CA SER A 306 9.89 20.23 12.61
C SER A 306 9.88 18.82 13.19
N GLU A 307 11.00 18.40 13.78
CA GLU A 307 11.18 17.06 14.37
C GLU A 307 10.15 16.77 15.48
N SER A 308 9.77 17.79 16.25
CA SER A 308 8.75 17.68 17.30
C SER A 308 7.36 17.38 16.74
N ALA A 309 6.96 18.04 15.65
CA ALA A 309 5.69 17.80 14.99
C ALA A 309 5.66 16.41 14.33
N LEU A 310 6.75 16.01 13.65
CA LEU A 310 6.86 14.68 13.05
C LEU A 310 6.79 13.56 14.11
N SER A 311 7.43 13.76 15.26
CA SER A 311 7.36 12.79 16.37
C SER A 311 5.95 12.66 16.92
N LYS A 312 5.25 13.78 17.13
CA LYS A 312 3.83 13.79 17.52
C LYS A 312 2.99 13.04 16.49
N TRP A 313 3.11 13.36 15.19
CA TRP A 313 2.34 12.70 14.14
C TRP A 313 2.63 11.19 14.05
N LYS A 314 3.89 10.78 14.23
CA LYS A 314 4.27 9.36 14.27
C LYS A 314 3.49 8.61 15.35
N GLU A 315 3.53 9.10 16.59
CA GLU A 315 2.83 8.46 17.72
C GLU A 315 1.33 8.31 17.45
N ILE A 316 0.74 9.32 16.82
CA ILE A 316 -0.67 9.34 16.44
C ILE A 316 -0.99 8.25 15.41
N PHE A 317 -0.28 8.23 14.28
CA PHE A 317 -0.54 7.27 13.21
C PHE A 317 -0.16 5.83 13.59
N VAL A 318 0.85 5.65 14.45
CA VAL A 318 1.16 4.34 15.06
C VAL A 318 0.02 3.90 15.98
N GLY A 319 -0.48 4.76 16.85
CA GLY A 319 -1.62 4.46 17.72
C GLY A 319 -2.89 4.09 16.94
N LEU A 320 -3.13 4.76 15.80
CA LEU A 320 -4.19 4.39 14.87
C LEU A 320 -3.97 3.03 14.21
N ALA A 321 -2.75 2.73 13.77
CA ALA A 321 -2.44 1.43 13.16
C ALA A 321 -2.59 0.29 14.18
N GLN A 322 -2.17 0.52 15.43
CA GLN A 322 -2.29 -0.44 16.54
C GLN A 322 -3.74 -0.64 17.00
N SER A 323 -4.60 0.39 16.98
CA SER A 323 -6.02 0.21 17.36
C SER A 323 -6.76 -0.74 16.40
N HIS A 324 -6.39 -0.72 15.11
CA HIS A 324 -6.90 -1.67 14.11
C HIS A 324 -6.34 -3.10 14.31
N TYR A 325 -5.15 -3.24 14.93
CA TYR A 325 -4.57 -4.54 15.30
C TYR A 325 -5.36 -5.22 16.43
N ILE A 326 -5.84 -4.46 17.42
CA ILE A 326 -6.53 -5.01 18.61
C ILE A 326 -7.92 -5.57 18.27
N VAL A 327 -8.58 -5.08 17.22
CA VAL A 327 -9.93 -5.54 16.81
C VAL A 327 -9.90 -6.93 16.14
N VAL A 328 -8.74 -7.42 15.69
CA VAL A 328 -8.60 -8.77 15.15
C VAL A 328 -7.96 -9.67 16.22
N GLU A 329 -8.79 -10.27 17.08
CA GLU A 329 -8.29 -11.27 18.03
C GLU A 329 -7.54 -12.40 17.30
N PRO A 330 -6.37 -12.87 17.81
CA PRO A 330 -5.63 -14.01 17.27
C PRO A 330 -6.47 -15.31 17.21
N SER A 331 -7.53 -15.38 18.01
CA SER A 331 -8.52 -16.47 18.08
C SER A 331 -9.34 -16.65 16.78
N ASN A 332 -9.34 -15.66 15.88
CA ASN A 332 -10.09 -15.68 14.62
C ASN A 332 -9.35 -16.32 13.44
N LEU A 333 -8.20 -16.98 13.68
CA LEU A 333 -7.48 -17.82 12.72
C LEU A 333 -8.29 -19.09 12.38
N SER A 334 -9.43 -18.94 11.72
CA SER A 334 -10.16 -20.05 11.13
C SER A 334 -9.52 -20.44 9.80
N LEU A 335 -9.24 -21.74 9.62
CA LEU A 335 -8.76 -22.35 8.36
C LEU A 335 -9.71 -22.13 7.17
N THR A 336 -10.91 -21.61 7.41
CA THR A 336 -11.97 -21.38 6.41
C THR A 336 -12.18 -19.91 6.04
N LYS A 337 -11.50 -18.94 6.68
CA LYS A 337 -11.58 -17.54 6.24
C LYS A 337 -10.71 -17.35 5.01
N SER A 338 -11.31 -16.84 3.93
CA SER A 338 -10.61 -16.49 2.70
C SER A 338 -9.41 -15.60 3.02
N SER A 339 -8.25 -16.05 2.55
CA SER A 339 -6.92 -15.63 2.97
C SER A 339 -6.50 -14.28 2.41
N HIS A 340 -7.32 -13.25 2.62
CA HIS A 340 -7.04 -11.86 2.28
C HIS A 340 -6.75 -11.08 3.56
N THR A 341 -5.50 -10.65 3.74
CA THR A 341 -5.16 -9.66 4.76
C THR A 341 -5.59 -8.29 4.27
N SER A 342 -6.57 -7.66 4.92
CA SER A 342 -6.90 -6.27 4.63
C SER A 342 -5.74 -5.37 5.05
N ALA A 343 -5.34 -4.45 4.18
CA ALA A 343 -4.34 -3.45 4.52
C ALA A 343 -4.87 -2.58 5.70
N ILE A 344 -4.01 -2.28 6.67
CA ILE A 344 -4.35 -1.42 7.81
C ILE A 344 -4.57 0.02 7.31
N LEU A 345 -3.65 0.49 6.46
CA LEU A 345 -3.67 1.83 5.91
C LEU A 345 -4.33 1.80 4.53
N THR A 346 -5.37 2.61 4.39
CA THR A 346 -6.00 2.91 3.10
C THR A 346 -5.16 3.91 2.32
N ARG A 347 -5.31 4.00 1.00
CA ARG A 347 -4.54 4.95 0.16
C ARG A 347 -4.73 6.42 0.53
N ASP A 348 -5.79 6.74 1.27
CA ASP A 348 -6.10 8.08 1.74
C ASP A 348 -5.94 8.20 3.26
N TRP A 349 -5.08 7.37 3.86
CA TRP A 349 -4.74 7.42 5.28
C TRP A 349 -4.28 8.81 5.78
N PRO A 350 -3.61 9.67 4.98
CA PRO A 350 -3.28 11.03 5.45
C PRO A 350 -4.53 11.86 5.75
N TYR A 351 -5.66 11.58 5.09
CA TYR A 351 -6.96 12.22 5.31
C TYR A 351 -7.84 11.50 6.33
N PHE A 352 -7.30 10.52 7.07
CA PHE A 352 -8.08 9.68 7.98
C PHE A 352 -8.89 10.51 8.98
N PHE A 353 -8.30 11.56 9.56
CA PHE A 353 -9.00 12.39 10.55
C PHE A 353 -10.15 13.22 9.96
N PHE A 354 -10.08 13.61 8.68
CA PHE A 354 -11.22 14.24 8.02
C PHE A 354 -12.38 13.25 7.89
N LYS A 355 -12.13 11.96 7.63
CA LYS A 355 -13.20 10.95 7.65
C LYS A 355 -13.86 10.87 9.02
N ILE A 356 -13.10 11.01 10.11
CA ILE A 356 -13.66 11.01 11.46
C ILE A 356 -14.49 12.26 11.71
N ILE A 357 -14.04 13.44 11.28
CA ILE A 357 -14.84 14.68 11.34
C ILE A 357 -16.18 14.46 10.62
N LEU A 358 -16.15 13.94 9.40
CA LEU A 358 -17.36 13.67 8.63
C LEU A 358 -18.27 12.65 9.32
N GLN A 359 -17.71 11.58 9.88
CA GLN A 359 -18.49 10.54 10.55
C GLN A 359 -19.13 11.06 11.85
N ASN A 360 -18.38 11.85 12.65
CA ASN A 360 -18.90 12.51 13.84
C ASN A 360 -20.04 13.49 13.48
N PHE A 361 -19.90 14.19 12.36
CA PHE A 361 -20.93 15.08 11.84
C PHE A 361 -22.22 14.32 11.47
N ILE A 362 -22.09 13.17 10.81
CA ILE A 362 -23.24 12.32 10.42
C ILE A 362 -23.90 11.69 11.65
N ASP A 363 -23.11 11.15 12.57
CA ASP A 363 -23.62 10.42 13.74
C ASP A 363 -24.12 11.34 14.86
N ASN A 364 -23.87 12.66 14.76
CA ASN A 364 -24.11 13.65 15.83
C ASN A 364 -23.54 13.21 17.19
N ALA A 365 -22.48 12.41 17.17
CA ALA A 365 -21.83 11.86 18.35
C ALA A 365 -20.32 11.79 18.11
N PRO A 366 -19.49 12.28 19.05
CA PRO A 366 -18.05 12.15 18.92
C PRO A 366 -17.69 10.66 19.02
N GLN A 367 -17.07 10.12 17.98
CA GLN A 367 -16.44 8.81 18.07
C GLN A 367 -15.34 8.86 19.13
N LYS A 368 -15.30 7.84 19.98
CA LYS A 368 -14.20 7.63 20.92
C LYS A 368 -12.96 7.19 20.15
N ILE A 369 -12.22 8.15 19.62
CA ILE A 369 -10.82 7.93 19.26
C ILE A 369 -10.06 7.75 20.58
N THR A 370 -9.05 6.89 20.61
CA THR A 370 -8.17 6.69 21.77
C THR A 370 -7.39 7.94 22.18
N VAL A 371 -7.44 9.02 21.39
CA VAL A 371 -6.75 10.27 21.64
C VAL A 371 -7.71 11.44 21.39
N ASP A 372 -7.88 12.30 22.40
CA ASP A 372 -8.65 13.54 22.30
C ASP A 372 -7.83 14.57 21.50
N PHE A 373 -8.28 14.89 20.29
CA PHE A 373 -7.72 15.97 19.48
C PHE A 373 -8.71 17.13 19.38
N SER A 374 -8.20 18.35 19.42
CA SER A 374 -8.96 19.52 18.97
C SER A 374 -9.17 19.46 17.46
N GLU A 375 -10.26 20.05 16.96
CA GLU A 375 -10.48 20.19 15.52
C GLU A 375 -9.31 20.93 14.84
N ARG A 376 -8.78 21.94 15.55
CA ARG A 376 -7.60 22.72 15.13
C ARG A 376 -6.38 21.83 14.87
N ASP A 377 -6.01 20.96 15.81
CA ASP A 377 -4.88 20.04 15.67
C ASP A 377 -5.05 19.12 14.45
N ILE A 378 -6.29 18.64 14.23
CA ILE A 378 -6.62 17.77 13.08
C ILE A 378 -6.42 18.51 11.77
N LEU A 379 -6.94 19.74 11.66
CA LEU A 379 -6.83 20.55 10.46
C LEU A 379 -5.36 20.88 10.17
N GLU A 380 -4.61 21.38 11.15
CA GLU A 380 -3.20 21.72 11.00
C GLU A 380 -2.37 20.51 10.56
N MET A 381 -2.49 19.38 11.27
CA MET A 381 -1.76 18.15 10.95
C MET A 381 -2.11 17.62 9.56
N THR A 382 -3.40 17.48 9.25
CA THR A 382 -3.85 16.86 7.99
C THR A 382 -3.45 17.70 6.78
N LEU A 383 -3.70 19.01 6.84
CA LEU A 383 -3.36 19.93 5.76
C LEU A 383 -1.85 20.01 5.54
N THR A 384 -1.06 20.09 6.61
CA THR A 384 0.40 20.16 6.51
C THR A 384 0.99 18.85 6.00
N LEU A 385 0.57 17.71 6.56
CA LEU A 385 1.06 16.38 6.14
C LEU A 385 0.79 16.11 4.66
N VAL A 386 -0.44 16.37 4.19
CA VAL A 386 -0.80 16.18 2.78
C VAL A 386 0.02 17.09 1.86
N THR A 387 0.14 18.37 2.23
CA THR A 387 0.89 19.37 1.45
C THR A 387 2.35 18.92 1.30
N GLU A 388 2.99 18.54 2.40
CA GLU A 388 4.40 18.13 2.43
C GLU A 388 4.63 16.81 1.70
N LEU A 389 3.72 15.84 1.83
CA LEU A 389 3.82 14.57 1.09
C LEU A 389 3.74 14.77 -0.43
N GLU A 390 2.82 15.62 -0.89
CA GLU A 390 2.68 15.93 -2.32
C GLU A 390 3.83 16.81 -2.85
N ASP A 391 4.33 17.76 -2.06
CA ASP A 391 5.46 18.63 -2.46
C ASP A 391 6.78 17.88 -2.51
N SER A 392 7.01 16.99 -1.55
CA SER A 392 8.19 16.12 -1.53
C SER A 392 8.15 15.03 -2.61
N SER A 393 6.98 14.76 -3.21
CA SER A 393 6.88 13.79 -4.31
C SER A 393 5.83 14.15 -5.35
N SER A 394 6.28 14.75 -6.46
CA SER A 394 5.42 15.14 -7.60
C SER A 394 4.62 13.99 -8.25
N ASN A 395 5.06 12.74 -8.12
CA ASN A 395 4.37 11.57 -8.65
C ASN A 395 3.37 10.96 -7.66
N LEU A 396 3.41 11.37 -6.40
CA LEU A 396 2.53 10.84 -5.36
C LEU A 396 1.14 11.46 -5.50
N LYS A 397 0.16 10.63 -5.89
CA LYS A 397 -1.25 10.99 -5.91
C LYS A 397 -1.97 10.22 -4.81
N ILE A 398 -2.18 10.89 -3.67
CA ILE A 398 -2.81 10.31 -2.47
C ILE A 398 -4.26 9.91 -2.79
N VAL A 399 -5.02 10.85 -3.38
CA VAL A 399 -6.45 10.72 -3.69
C VAL A 399 -6.74 11.12 -5.13
N THR A 400 -7.91 10.73 -5.63
CA THR A 400 -8.44 11.26 -6.90
C THR A 400 -8.86 12.72 -6.74
N PRO A 401 -8.93 13.51 -7.83
CA PRO A 401 -9.30 14.93 -7.74
C PRO A 401 -10.69 15.17 -7.12
N THR A 402 -11.66 14.29 -7.39
CA THR A 402 -13.00 14.37 -6.77
C THR A 402 -12.92 14.08 -5.27
N GLU A 403 -12.12 13.11 -4.83
CA GLU A 403 -11.94 12.83 -3.40
C GLU A 403 -11.20 13.96 -2.68
N GLU A 404 -10.23 14.60 -3.34
CA GLU A 404 -9.55 15.80 -2.81
C GLU A 404 -10.55 16.95 -2.61
N LEU A 405 -11.48 17.17 -3.55
CA LEU A 405 -12.58 18.12 -3.39
C LEU A 405 -13.47 17.76 -2.19
N MET A 406 -13.82 16.49 -2.02
CA MET A 406 -14.64 16.02 -0.91
C MET A 406 -13.94 16.27 0.44
N TYR A 407 -12.64 15.99 0.53
CA TYR A 407 -11.86 16.25 1.74
C TYR A 407 -11.69 17.74 2.02
N ALA A 408 -11.53 18.57 0.98
CA ALA A 408 -11.55 20.01 1.12
C ALA A 408 -12.88 20.52 1.68
N MET A 409 -14.02 19.95 1.26
CA MET A 409 -15.33 20.24 1.86
C MET A 409 -15.41 19.78 3.32
N THR A 410 -14.94 18.57 3.62
CA THR A 410 -14.97 18.01 4.98
C THR A 410 -14.16 18.85 5.98
N ALA A 411 -13.11 19.53 5.54
CA ALA A 411 -12.32 20.43 6.39
C ALA A 411 -13.13 21.60 7.00
N PHE A 412 -14.31 21.92 6.46
CA PHE A 412 -15.22 22.95 6.98
C PHE A 412 -16.39 22.38 7.78
N MET A 413 -16.48 21.05 7.94
CA MET A 413 -17.62 20.38 8.58
C MET A 413 -17.34 20.03 10.06
N GLY A 414 -16.35 20.66 10.65
CA GLY A 414 -16.00 20.45 12.06
C GLY A 414 -16.98 21.16 13.02
N PRO A 415 -17.24 20.58 14.20
CA PRO A 415 -18.22 21.12 15.15
C PRO A 415 -17.80 22.46 15.79
N GLU A 416 -16.51 22.75 15.86
CA GLU A 416 -15.93 23.94 16.50
C GLU A 416 -15.80 25.12 15.53
N SER A 417 -16.03 24.90 14.22
CA SER A 417 -15.89 25.92 13.17
C SER A 417 -14.49 26.56 13.15
N GLU A 418 -13.44 25.75 13.35
CA GLU A 418 -12.04 26.21 13.42
C GLU A 418 -11.54 26.77 12.06
N PHE A 419 -12.31 26.61 10.98
CA PHE A 419 -12.04 27.29 9.71
C PHE A 419 -12.08 28.83 9.81
N LEU A 420 -12.71 29.39 10.86
CA LEU A 420 -12.70 30.82 11.16
C LEU A 420 -11.46 31.27 11.94
N ASN A 421 -10.70 30.34 12.50
CA ASN A 421 -9.53 30.65 13.31
C ASN A 421 -8.45 31.36 12.48
N GLU A 422 -7.88 32.44 13.02
CA GLU A 422 -6.88 33.28 12.36
C GLU A 422 -5.62 32.52 11.92
N GLU A 423 -5.30 31.40 12.59
CA GLU A 423 -4.12 30.58 12.25
C GLU A 423 -4.44 29.48 11.23
N ILE A 424 -5.66 28.93 11.25
CA ILE A 424 -6.09 27.83 10.36
C ILE A 424 -6.59 28.37 9.01
N ARG A 425 -7.28 29.52 9.03
CA ARG A 425 -7.83 30.15 7.83
C ARG A 425 -6.78 30.38 6.72
N PRO A 426 -5.56 30.89 7.01
CA PRO A 426 -4.50 31.02 6.01
C PRO A 426 -4.04 29.67 5.43
N LEU A 427 -3.99 28.61 6.25
CA LEU A 427 -3.62 27.27 5.81
C LEU A 427 -4.67 26.70 4.85
N LEU A 428 -5.96 26.82 5.20
CA LEU A 428 -7.07 26.43 4.33
C LEU A 428 -7.04 27.22 3.01
N ARG A 429 -6.84 28.53 3.08
CA ARG A 429 -6.74 29.38 1.89
C ARG A 429 -5.60 28.94 0.97
N LYS A 430 -4.41 28.69 1.54
CA LYS A 430 -3.25 28.21 0.78
C LYS A 430 -3.56 26.86 0.12
N HIS A 431 -4.18 25.93 0.84
CA HIS A 431 -4.53 24.62 0.30
C HIS A 431 -5.55 24.72 -0.84
N LEU A 432 -6.60 25.54 -0.68
CA LEU A 432 -7.62 25.74 -1.71
C LEU A 432 -7.08 26.42 -2.96
N LEU A 433 -6.24 27.45 -2.83
CA LEU A 433 -5.61 28.10 -3.98
C LEU A 433 -4.72 27.13 -4.77
N ARG A 434 -3.95 26.31 -4.06
CA ARG A 434 -3.16 25.23 -4.68
C ARG A 434 -4.06 24.21 -5.38
N PHE A 435 -5.15 23.80 -4.74
CA PHE A 435 -6.13 22.88 -5.32
C PHE A 435 -6.75 23.46 -6.61
N TYR A 436 -7.15 24.74 -6.60
CA TYR A 436 -7.71 25.40 -7.76
C TYR A 436 -6.69 25.53 -8.90
N ASP A 437 -5.43 25.86 -8.60
CA ASP A 437 -4.36 25.92 -9.60
C ASP A 437 -4.07 24.54 -10.23
N LYS A 438 -4.00 23.49 -9.40
CA LYS A 438 -3.80 22.10 -9.82
C LYS A 438 -4.90 21.59 -10.76
N TYR A 439 -6.14 22.08 -10.61
CA TYR A 439 -7.31 21.55 -11.30
C TYR A 439 -8.08 22.54 -12.20
N GLN A 440 -7.45 23.64 -12.63
CA GLN A 440 -8.08 24.68 -13.47
C GLN A 440 -8.71 24.17 -14.78
N ASN A 441 -8.29 23.02 -15.30
CA ASN A 441 -8.85 22.45 -16.54
C ASN A 441 -9.43 21.04 -16.34
N TYR A 442 -9.68 20.67 -15.09
CA TYR A 442 -10.21 19.36 -14.75
C TYR A 442 -11.74 19.38 -14.63
N THR A 443 -12.40 18.33 -15.09
CA THR A 443 -13.83 18.11 -14.89
C THR A 443 -14.00 17.02 -13.83
N PHE A 444 -14.50 17.38 -12.66
CA PHE A 444 -14.74 16.41 -11.59
C PHE A 444 -15.84 15.42 -11.98
N ASP A 445 -15.62 14.16 -11.66
CA ASP A 445 -16.62 13.10 -11.83
C ASP A 445 -17.48 13.05 -10.57
N LEU A 446 -18.53 13.88 -10.54
CA LEU A 446 -19.39 14.07 -9.36
C LEU A 446 -20.42 12.95 -9.17
N ASP A 447 -20.61 12.08 -10.18
CA ASP A 447 -21.62 11.02 -10.17
C ASP A 447 -21.03 9.64 -9.87
N LYS A 448 -19.72 9.49 -10.00
CA LYS A 448 -19.04 8.23 -9.71
C LYS A 448 -19.07 7.90 -8.22
N ALA A 449 -19.75 6.81 -7.90
CA ALA A 449 -19.67 6.19 -6.60
C ALA A 449 -18.29 5.54 -6.41
N VAL A 450 -17.59 5.89 -5.33
CA VAL A 450 -16.38 5.21 -4.91
C VAL A 450 -16.76 4.14 -3.88
N ILE A 451 -16.32 2.90 -4.12
CA ILE A 451 -16.62 1.76 -3.24
C ILE A 451 -16.08 2.05 -1.83
N GLY A 452 -16.94 1.93 -0.83
CA GLY A 452 -16.57 2.15 0.58
C GLY A 452 -16.46 3.63 1.00
N LYS A 453 -16.94 4.57 0.16
CA LYS A 453 -16.99 6.01 0.49
C LYS A 453 -18.38 6.58 0.30
N CYS A 454 -18.64 7.73 0.93
CA CYS A 454 -19.86 8.51 0.71
C CYS A 454 -19.94 8.97 -0.74
N LYS A 455 -21.14 9.04 -1.32
CA LYS A 455 -21.34 9.65 -2.64
C LYS A 455 -21.13 11.16 -2.54
N PHE A 456 -20.52 11.76 -3.57
CA PHE A 456 -20.35 13.22 -3.62
C PHE A 456 -21.68 13.95 -3.42
N GLU A 457 -22.75 13.46 -4.05
CA GLU A 457 -24.10 14.03 -3.91
C GLU A 457 -24.58 14.13 -2.46
N SER A 458 -24.39 13.07 -1.67
CA SER A 458 -24.80 13.03 -0.27
C SER A 458 -23.94 13.96 0.59
N LEU A 459 -22.63 13.98 0.35
CA LEU A 459 -21.73 14.91 1.04
C LEU A 459 -22.07 16.36 0.70
N TYR A 460 -22.30 16.68 -0.57
CA TYR A 460 -22.59 18.05 -1.02
C TYR A 460 -23.88 18.59 -0.40
N SER A 461 -24.92 17.75 -0.31
CA SER A 461 -26.15 18.13 0.38
C SER A 461 -25.91 18.48 1.85
N LEU A 462 -25.21 17.62 2.59
CA LEU A 462 -24.83 17.88 3.99
C LEU A 462 -23.96 19.14 4.12
N PHE A 463 -23.05 19.36 3.18
CA PHE A 463 -22.14 20.49 3.16
C PHE A 463 -22.88 21.82 2.94
N VAL A 464 -23.86 21.86 2.04
CA VAL A 464 -24.67 23.07 1.80
C VAL A 464 -25.60 23.37 2.98
N ASP A 465 -26.18 22.33 3.59
CA ASP A 465 -26.97 22.49 4.83
C ASP A 465 -26.10 23.06 5.95
N HIS A 466 -24.87 22.55 6.10
CA HIS A 466 -23.92 23.08 7.07
C HIS A 466 -23.53 24.53 6.75
N PHE A 467 -23.25 24.84 5.48
CA PHE A 467 -22.95 26.20 5.02
C PHE A 467 -24.06 27.18 5.41
N GLN A 468 -25.32 26.81 5.19
CA GLN A 468 -26.45 27.66 5.55
C GLN A 468 -26.54 27.92 7.06
N ALA A 469 -26.13 26.95 7.88
CA ALA A 469 -26.18 27.05 9.33
C ALA A 469 -25.00 27.82 9.95
N THR A 470 -23.78 27.62 9.45
CA THR A 470 -22.54 28.02 10.15
C THR A 470 -21.51 28.72 9.26
N SER A 471 -21.81 29.09 8.02
CA SER A 471 -20.78 29.68 7.14
C SER A 471 -20.27 31.04 7.57
N TYR A 472 -21.07 31.83 8.30
CA TYR A 472 -20.81 33.24 8.61
C TYR A 472 -20.45 34.10 7.37
N GLY A 473 -20.87 33.67 6.17
CA GLY A 473 -20.51 34.33 4.91
C GLY A 473 -19.03 34.17 4.52
N ASP A 474 -18.37 33.10 4.97
CA ASP A 474 -16.98 32.83 4.64
C ASP A 474 -16.76 32.59 3.13
N GLU A 475 -15.73 33.23 2.59
CA GLU A 475 -15.39 33.18 1.16
C GLU A 475 -14.81 31.83 0.72
N LEU A 476 -14.03 31.15 1.59
CA LEU A 476 -13.42 29.87 1.26
C LEU A 476 -14.49 28.78 1.24
N PHE A 477 -15.35 28.76 2.26
CA PHE A 477 -16.50 27.87 2.32
C PHE A 477 -17.44 28.13 1.12
N GLY A 478 -17.77 29.39 0.85
CA GLY A 478 -18.58 29.78 -0.31
C GLY A 478 -17.98 29.34 -1.65
N SER A 479 -16.66 29.43 -1.81
CA SER A 479 -15.97 29.00 -3.04
C SER A 479 -16.17 27.51 -3.35
N LEU A 480 -16.16 26.66 -2.32
CA LEU A 480 -16.40 25.22 -2.45
C LEU A 480 -17.85 24.90 -2.78
N VAL A 481 -18.81 25.63 -2.20
CA VAL A 481 -20.24 25.49 -2.53
C VAL A 481 -20.48 25.76 -4.01
N LEU A 482 -19.75 26.73 -4.59
CA LEU A 482 -19.87 27.11 -5.99
C LEU A 482 -19.27 26.07 -6.95
N VAL A 483 -18.37 25.16 -6.54
CA VAL A 483 -17.68 24.25 -7.48
C VAL A 483 -18.64 23.48 -8.41
N PRO A 484 -19.72 22.83 -7.93
CA PRO A 484 -20.65 22.09 -8.79
C PRO A 484 -21.57 22.98 -9.63
N MET A 485 -21.59 24.30 -9.41
CA MET A 485 -22.46 25.24 -10.13
C MET A 485 -21.86 25.72 -11.46
N ALA A 486 -20.59 25.40 -11.74
CA ALA A 486 -19.97 25.71 -13.03
C ALA A 486 -20.72 25.02 -14.18
N GLN A 487 -20.78 25.67 -15.34
CA GLN A 487 -21.62 25.25 -16.46
C GLN A 487 -21.21 23.95 -17.14
N LYS A 488 -19.97 23.49 -16.90
CA LYS A 488 -19.48 22.19 -17.38
C LYS A 488 -20.11 20.98 -16.67
N TYR A 489 -20.78 21.19 -15.53
CA TYR A 489 -21.45 20.13 -14.79
C TYR A 489 -22.94 20.04 -15.13
N ASP A 490 -23.55 18.91 -14.80
CA ASP A 490 -24.97 18.66 -15.02
C ASP A 490 -25.85 19.74 -14.35
N SER A 491 -26.91 20.19 -15.06
CA SER A 491 -27.80 21.26 -14.59
C SER A 491 -28.48 20.92 -13.25
N LYS A 492 -28.58 19.64 -12.88
CA LYS A 492 -29.13 19.20 -11.59
C LYS A 492 -28.46 19.86 -10.38
N TRP A 493 -27.14 20.11 -10.43
CA TRP A 493 -26.39 20.73 -9.33
C TRP A 493 -26.81 22.18 -9.12
N ARG A 494 -26.95 22.92 -10.23
CA ARG A 494 -27.48 24.28 -10.21
C ARG A 494 -28.94 24.27 -9.77
N ARG A 495 -29.77 23.36 -10.30
CA ARG A 495 -31.19 23.28 -9.94
C ARG A 495 -31.37 23.10 -8.45
N ARG A 496 -30.59 22.20 -7.84
CA ARG A 496 -30.57 21.99 -6.40
C ARG A 496 -30.23 23.27 -5.63
N MET A 497 -29.17 23.98 -6.03
CA MET A 497 -28.79 25.23 -5.36
C MET A 497 -29.83 26.35 -5.48
N TRP A 498 -30.47 26.48 -6.65
CA TRP A 498 -31.41 27.56 -6.92
C TRP A 498 -32.87 27.24 -6.56
N SER A 499 -33.16 25.99 -6.17
CA SER A 499 -34.49 25.54 -5.74
C SER A 499 -34.46 25.04 -4.31
N ASP A 500 -33.75 23.94 -4.05
CA ASP A 500 -33.77 23.25 -2.76
C ASP A 500 -32.99 24.05 -1.69
N TYR A 501 -31.86 24.65 -2.07
CA TYR A 501 -30.98 25.44 -1.20
C TYR A 501 -31.00 26.94 -1.52
N ALA A 502 -32.11 27.44 -2.05
CA ALA A 502 -32.27 28.87 -2.35
C ALA A 502 -31.90 29.80 -1.17
N PRO A 503 -32.23 29.48 0.11
CA PRO A 503 -31.84 30.32 1.25
C PRO A 503 -30.32 30.42 1.47
N ALA A 504 -29.54 29.42 1.07
CA ALA A 504 -28.09 29.45 1.17
C ALA A 504 -27.47 30.52 0.26
N LEU A 505 -28.13 30.88 -0.85
CA LEU A 505 -27.64 31.89 -1.81
C LEU A 505 -27.51 33.28 -1.18
N CYS A 506 -28.30 33.59 -0.16
CA CYS A 506 -28.22 34.86 0.58
C CYS A 506 -26.86 35.03 1.29
N TYR A 507 -26.31 33.92 1.78
CA TYR A 507 -25.06 33.88 2.56
C TYR A 507 -23.82 33.70 1.69
N LEU A 508 -23.97 33.24 0.44
CA LEU A 508 -22.86 33.07 -0.48
C LEU A 508 -22.10 34.39 -0.67
N ASN A 509 -20.85 34.37 -0.21
CA ASN A 509 -19.84 35.37 -0.47
C ASN A 509 -18.64 34.63 -1.06
N CYS A 510 -18.06 35.16 -2.13
CA CYS A 510 -16.90 34.56 -2.77
C CYS A 510 -16.28 35.59 -3.70
N ASP A 511 -14.98 35.83 -3.54
CA ASP A 511 -14.23 36.63 -4.49
C ASP A 511 -14.02 35.87 -5.80
N GLU A 512 -13.99 36.58 -6.94
CA GLU A 512 -13.80 35.95 -8.25
C GLU A 512 -12.48 35.19 -8.36
N SER A 513 -11.44 35.60 -7.62
CA SER A 513 -10.13 34.91 -7.58
C SER A 513 -10.19 33.53 -6.92
N LEU A 514 -11.26 33.23 -6.16
CA LEU A 514 -11.48 31.93 -5.52
C LEU A 514 -12.39 31.02 -6.35
N LEU A 515 -12.83 31.45 -7.53
CA LEU A 515 -13.60 30.59 -8.43
C LEU A 515 -12.69 29.67 -9.23
N ILE A 516 -12.92 28.36 -9.11
CA ILE A 516 -12.27 27.38 -9.98
C ILE A 516 -12.65 27.68 -11.44
N ASN A 517 -11.65 27.83 -12.31
CA ASN A 517 -11.77 28.20 -13.73
C ASN A 517 -12.30 29.62 -13.99
N GLY A 518 -12.39 30.47 -12.96
CA GLY A 518 -12.86 31.85 -13.05
C GLY A 518 -14.35 31.99 -13.39
N LEU A 519 -14.85 33.24 -13.40
CA LEU A 519 -16.27 33.53 -13.56
C LEU A 519 -16.86 33.01 -14.88
N VAL A 520 -16.07 32.98 -15.97
CA VAL A 520 -16.53 32.53 -17.29
C VAL A 520 -17.08 31.11 -17.25
N ALA A 521 -16.47 30.22 -16.44
CA ALA A 521 -16.93 28.83 -16.31
C ALA A 521 -18.34 28.70 -15.70
N TYR A 522 -18.87 29.76 -15.09
CA TYR A 522 -20.20 29.82 -14.50
C TYR A 522 -21.23 30.50 -15.40
N LEU A 523 -20.76 31.24 -16.40
CA LEU A 523 -21.57 31.98 -17.36
C LEU A 523 -21.72 31.22 -18.69
N GLU A 524 -20.70 30.46 -19.11
CA GLU A 524 -20.67 29.81 -20.41
C GLU A 524 -20.60 28.27 -20.32
N PRO A 525 -21.43 27.53 -21.10
CA PRO A 525 -22.47 28.03 -21.99
C PRO A 525 -23.66 28.68 -21.26
N ALA A 526 -24.42 29.52 -21.96
CA ALA A 526 -25.66 30.10 -21.43
C ALA A 526 -26.69 29.01 -21.08
N GLU A 527 -27.36 29.16 -19.94
CA GLU A 527 -28.35 28.22 -19.42
C GLU A 527 -29.55 28.09 -20.36
N GLN A 528 -29.93 26.84 -20.63
CA GLN A 528 -31.05 26.49 -21.52
C GLN A 528 -32.23 25.91 -20.76
N ASP A 529 -32.03 25.47 -19.51
CA ASP A 529 -33.10 24.92 -18.68
C ASP A 529 -34.06 26.03 -18.21
N GLU A 530 -35.27 26.04 -18.78
CA GLU A 530 -36.32 27.01 -18.44
C GLU A 530 -36.67 27.01 -16.95
N SER A 531 -36.58 25.87 -16.25
CA SER A 531 -36.86 25.80 -14.82
C SER A 531 -35.85 26.61 -14.01
N LEU A 532 -34.58 26.55 -14.40
CA LEU A 532 -33.49 27.32 -13.80
C LEU A 532 -33.60 28.80 -14.14
N ILE A 533 -33.95 29.15 -15.38
CA ILE A 533 -34.17 30.55 -15.77
C ILE A 533 -35.31 31.18 -14.95
N LYS A 534 -36.39 30.43 -14.70
CA LYS A 534 -37.49 30.88 -13.82
C LYS A 534 -37.01 31.08 -12.38
N ALA A 535 -36.19 30.18 -11.85
CA ALA A 535 -35.60 30.32 -10.52
C ALA A 535 -34.68 31.56 -10.44
N TYR A 536 -33.84 31.81 -11.45
CA TYR A 536 -33.01 33.02 -11.52
C TYR A 536 -33.86 34.29 -11.52
N ALA A 537 -34.93 34.33 -12.32
CA ALA A 537 -35.84 35.46 -12.37
C ALA A 537 -36.54 35.71 -11.03
N LEU A 538 -36.99 34.64 -10.37
CA LEU A 538 -37.62 34.72 -9.06
C LEU A 538 -36.68 35.36 -8.03
N MET A 539 -35.47 34.79 -7.88
CA MET A 539 -34.48 35.25 -6.90
C MET A 539 -34.00 36.70 -7.13
N LEU A 540 -33.92 37.13 -8.39
CA LEU A 540 -33.61 38.52 -8.73
C LEU A 540 -34.77 39.47 -8.40
N ASN A 541 -36.02 39.04 -8.59
CA ASN A 541 -37.20 39.86 -8.32
C ASN A 541 -37.51 39.97 -6.82
N THR A 542 -37.22 38.93 -6.03
CA THR A 542 -37.42 38.93 -4.58
C THR A 542 -36.27 39.60 -3.81
N ASN A 543 -35.19 40.01 -4.50
CA ASN A 543 -33.96 40.55 -3.91
C ASN A 543 -33.31 39.62 -2.87
N GLU A 544 -33.55 38.31 -2.96
CA GLU A 544 -32.94 37.32 -2.07
C GLU A 544 -31.44 37.16 -2.35
N VAL A 545 -31.02 37.41 -3.59
CA VAL A 545 -29.60 37.38 -3.95
C VAL A 545 -29.01 38.79 -3.88
N ARG A 546 -27.96 38.95 -3.05
CA ARG A 546 -27.28 40.24 -2.83
C ARG A 546 -26.62 40.76 -4.12
N VAL A 547 -26.87 42.02 -4.45
CA VAL A 547 -26.30 42.69 -5.62
C VAL A 547 -24.77 42.67 -5.56
N GLY A 548 -24.14 42.34 -6.70
CA GLY A 548 -22.68 42.30 -6.83
C GLY A 548 -22.02 40.97 -6.48
N THR A 549 -22.74 40.05 -5.81
CA THR A 549 -22.25 38.70 -5.53
C THR A 549 -22.18 37.81 -6.77
N ILE A 550 -21.42 36.72 -6.71
CA ILE A 550 -21.31 35.75 -7.81
C ILE A 550 -22.68 35.18 -8.21
N PRO A 551 -23.56 34.72 -7.29
CA PRO A 551 -24.89 34.26 -7.67
C PRO A 551 -25.71 35.32 -8.40
N TYR A 552 -25.61 36.60 -8.01
CA TYR A 552 -26.30 37.71 -8.69
C TYR A 552 -25.83 37.84 -10.15
N LYS A 553 -24.50 37.81 -10.36
CA LYS A 553 -23.89 37.87 -11.69
C LYS A 553 -24.35 36.71 -12.58
N ILE A 554 -24.37 35.49 -12.04
CA ILE A 554 -24.82 34.27 -12.73
C ILE A 554 -26.29 34.41 -13.15
N ALA A 555 -27.19 34.69 -12.20
CA ALA A 555 -28.63 34.80 -12.49
C ALA A 555 -28.93 35.90 -13.51
N LYS A 556 -28.30 37.08 -13.35
CA LYS A 556 -28.49 38.20 -14.26
C LYS A 556 -28.03 37.86 -15.68
N TYR A 557 -26.85 37.26 -15.81
CA TYR A 557 -26.29 36.89 -17.10
C TYR A 557 -27.21 35.94 -17.88
N HIS A 558 -27.59 34.82 -17.24
CA HIS A 558 -28.40 33.79 -17.89
C HIS A 558 -29.81 34.28 -18.23
N LEU A 559 -30.44 35.10 -17.36
CA LEU A 559 -31.74 35.69 -17.64
C LEU A 559 -31.70 36.70 -18.79
N GLU A 560 -30.66 37.54 -18.86
CA GLU A 560 -30.47 38.48 -19.96
C GLU A 560 -30.16 37.78 -21.28
N HIS A 561 -29.36 36.72 -21.25
CA HIS A 561 -29.04 35.93 -22.44
C HIS A 561 -30.29 35.21 -22.96
N PHE A 562 -31.04 34.52 -22.09
CA PHE A 562 -32.27 33.84 -22.46
C PHE A 562 -33.28 34.80 -23.11
N LYS A 563 -33.50 35.99 -22.54
CA LYS A 563 -34.38 37.03 -23.11
C LYS A 563 -33.94 37.51 -24.49
N LYS A 564 -32.64 37.48 -24.80
CA LYS A 564 -32.12 37.85 -26.14
C LYS A 564 -32.37 36.74 -27.15
N THR A 565 -32.18 35.48 -26.76
CA THR A 565 -32.45 34.33 -27.64
C THR A 565 -33.94 34.12 -27.92
N THR A 566 -34.86 34.46 -27.00
CA THR A 566 -36.31 34.34 -27.26
C THR A 566 -36.91 35.49 -28.09
N LYS A 567 -36.18 36.59 -28.27
CA LYS A 567 -36.62 37.77 -29.04
C LYS A 567 -36.18 37.72 -30.51
N ASN A 568 -35.24 36.85 -30.85
CA ASN A 568 -34.89 36.48 -32.21
C ASN A 568 -35.62 35.19 -32.58
#